data_AF-A0A848Y9V8-F1
#
_entry.id   AF-A0A848Y9V8-F1
#
_cell.length_a   1.000
_cell.length_b   1.000
_cell.length_c   1.000
_cell.angle_alpha   90.00
_cell.angle_beta   90.00
_cell.angle_gamma   90.00
#
_symmetry.space_group_name_H-M   'P 1'
#
loop_
_entity.id
_entity.type
_entity.pdbx_description
1 polymer ?
#
loop_
_entity_poly.entity_id
_entity_poly.type
_entity_poly.pdbx_seq_one_letter_code
_entity_poly.pdbx_strand_id
1 'polypeptide(L)'
;AYTTEAMRLVHERVATPSQIDAIMRDCCGFRLGPLELADLTGVDVNYPVSQIIYQGYDQDPRLKTSFPHLSLLEAGRLGRKSGLGSYRYEGGKPVDVPSPDHVTAAAPAKSVMLVEPDEKLEAFAAQIGWTLLEEDDGECPLIGFPLGEDATAFAIWTGADPARLVCVDLTVETHSRVTLMAAPGADVAVIDAVAAAITTPARPVTLIKDSPGFVAQRIRGMIANLGCEMAQIGVATPAEIDLAMKLGLNYPSGPLELAEQMGLDDTLTIMENLQQVTGDDRYRPSQWLRRRALLGLPIDTAD
;
A
#
# COMPACT_ATOMS: atom_id res chain seq x y z
N ALA A 1 10.97 4.74 -4.18
CA ALA A 1 9.86 3.80 -3.97
C ALA A 1 8.49 4.36 -4.36
N TYR A 2 8.08 5.55 -3.88
CA TYR A 2 6.71 6.06 -4.03
C TYR A 2 6.07 5.88 -5.44
N THR A 3 6.65 6.49 -6.47
CA THR A 3 6.16 6.33 -7.85
C THR A 3 6.45 4.95 -8.45
N THR A 4 7.63 4.37 -8.19
CA THR A 4 8.03 3.11 -8.84
C THR A 4 7.23 1.92 -8.36
N GLU A 5 6.80 1.92 -7.10
CA GLU A 5 5.94 0.88 -6.53
C GLU A 5 4.49 1.03 -6.98
N ALA A 6 3.98 2.26 -7.05
CA ALA A 6 2.65 2.53 -7.64
C ALA A 6 2.56 2.06 -9.09
N MET A 7 3.58 2.33 -9.91
CA MET A 7 3.65 1.84 -11.30
C MET A 7 3.71 0.31 -11.39
N ARG A 8 4.18 -0.37 -10.35
CA ARG A 8 4.19 -1.84 -10.28
C ARG A 8 2.82 -2.40 -9.89
N LEU A 9 2.15 -1.80 -8.91
CA LEU A 9 0.77 -2.10 -8.56
C LEU A 9 -0.18 -1.95 -9.77
N VAL A 10 0.02 -0.91 -10.59
CA VAL A 10 -0.72 -0.74 -11.86
C VAL A 10 -0.36 -1.85 -12.86
N HIS A 11 0.92 -2.20 -12.99
CA HIS A 11 1.37 -3.26 -13.90
C HIS A 11 0.71 -4.61 -13.57
N GLU A 12 0.64 -4.94 -12.28
CA GLU A 12 0.05 -6.15 -11.73
C GLU A 12 -1.49 -6.10 -11.70
N ARG A 13 -2.08 -4.96 -12.09
CA ARG A 13 -3.53 -4.69 -12.09
C ARG A 13 -4.18 -4.87 -10.72
N VAL A 14 -3.44 -4.58 -9.66
CA VAL A 14 -3.93 -4.62 -8.27
C VAL A 14 -5.03 -3.59 -8.07
N ALA A 15 -4.77 -2.37 -8.54
CA ALA A 15 -5.69 -1.24 -8.42
C ALA A 15 -5.52 -0.30 -9.61
N THR A 16 -6.56 0.48 -9.90
CA THR A 16 -6.49 1.55 -10.90
C THR A 16 -5.63 2.72 -10.40
N PRO A 17 -5.14 3.59 -11.30
CA PRO A 17 -4.36 4.76 -10.88
C PRO A 17 -5.06 5.62 -9.83
N SER A 18 -6.35 5.90 -10.01
CA SER A 18 -7.12 6.74 -9.09
C SER A 18 -7.31 6.09 -7.72
N GLN A 19 -7.47 4.76 -7.66
CA GLN A 19 -7.52 4.02 -6.39
C GLN A 19 -6.20 4.13 -5.63
N ILE A 20 -5.06 3.91 -6.30
CA ILE A 20 -3.74 4.01 -5.66
C ILE A 20 -3.50 5.44 -5.15
N ASP A 21 -3.78 6.44 -5.98
CA ASP A 21 -3.60 7.84 -5.62
C ASP A 21 -4.52 8.27 -4.46
N ALA A 22 -5.77 7.79 -4.44
CA ALA A 22 -6.71 8.04 -3.35
C ALA A 22 -6.25 7.38 -2.04
N ILE A 23 -5.81 6.12 -2.06
CA ILE A 23 -5.29 5.44 -0.86
C ILE A 23 -4.09 6.20 -0.27
N MET A 24 -3.14 6.61 -1.12
CA MET A 24 -1.94 7.31 -0.63
C MET A 24 -2.24 8.73 -0.13
N ARG A 25 -3.21 9.44 -0.72
CA ARG A 25 -3.62 10.76 -0.20
C ARG A 25 -4.46 10.64 1.07
N ASP A 26 -5.52 9.86 1.00
CA ASP A 26 -6.60 9.86 1.97
C ASP A 26 -6.24 9.05 3.23
N CYS A 27 -5.32 8.06 3.14
CA CYS A 27 -4.93 7.19 4.25
C CYS A 27 -3.48 7.37 4.72
N CYS A 28 -2.59 7.91 3.87
CA CYS A 28 -1.16 7.97 4.17
C CYS A 28 -0.62 9.40 4.32
N GLY A 29 -1.48 10.42 4.23
CA GLY A 29 -1.13 11.82 4.43
C GLY A 29 -0.33 12.47 3.31
N PHE A 30 -0.09 11.79 2.18
CA PHE A 30 0.58 12.42 1.05
C PHE A 30 -0.31 13.48 0.42
N ARG A 31 0.29 14.62 0.02
CA ARG A 31 -0.47 15.71 -0.61
C ARG A 31 -1.00 15.34 -2.01
N LEU A 32 -0.25 14.53 -2.74
CA LEU A 32 -0.55 14.13 -4.11
C LEU A 32 -0.27 12.64 -4.25
N GLY A 33 -1.14 11.93 -4.98
CA GLY A 33 -0.93 10.50 -5.25
C GLY A 33 0.34 10.25 -6.06
N PRO A 34 0.95 9.06 -5.96
CA PRO A 34 2.20 8.76 -6.64
C PRO A 34 2.15 8.86 -8.18
N LEU A 35 0.99 8.61 -8.80
CA LEU A 35 0.83 8.65 -10.26
C LEU A 35 0.45 10.04 -10.75
N GLU A 36 -0.40 10.76 -10.03
CA GLU A 36 -0.58 12.21 -10.20
C GLU A 36 0.74 12.97 -10.09
N LEU A 37 1.61 12.60 -9.14
CA LEU A 37 2.93 13.20 -8.97
C LEU A 37 3.87 12.87 -10.14
N ALA A 38 3.81 11.64 -10.65
CA ALA A 38 4.57 11.24 -11.83
C ALA A 38 4.18 12.06 -13.06
N ASP A 39 2.87 12.22 -13.28
CA ASP A 39 2.33 12.99 -14.39
C ASP A 39 2.58 14.50 -14.25
N LEU A 40 2.63 15.02 -13.02
CA LEU A 40 2.98 16.42 -12.74
C LEU A 40 4.46 16.72 -13.02
N THR A 41 5.35 15.84 -12.55
CA THR A 41 6.81 15.95 -12.75
C THR A 41 7.17 15.76 -14.23
N GLY A 42 6.49 14.81 -14.88
CA GLY A 42 6.74 14.39 -16.24
C GLY A 42 7.50 13.08 -16.31
N VAL A 43 6.99 12.13 -17.10
CA VAL A 43 7.58 10.79 -17.25
C VAL A 43 8.97 10.82 -17.90
N ASP A 44 9.20 11.78 -18.80
CA ASP A 44 10.50 12.07 -19.42
C ASP A 44 11.55 12.62 -18.45
N VAL A 45 11.16 13.01 -17.24
CA VAL A 45 12.07 13.36 -16.15
C VAL A 45 12.20 12.19 -15.17
N ASN A 46 11.07 11.64 -14.72
CA ASN A 46 11.04 10.64 -13.66
C ASN A 46 11.65 9.29 -14.10
N TYR A 47 11.38 8.84 -15.32
CA TYR A 47 11.92 7.57 -15.82
C TYR A 47 13.46 7.62 -15.99
N PRO A 48 14.05 8.60 -16.70
CA PRO A 48 15.51 8.65 -16.83
C PRO A 48 16.24 8.79 -15.49
N VAL A 49 15.73 9.60 -14.56
CA VAL A 49 16.31 9.71 -13.21
C VAL A 49 16.30 8.36 -12.50
N SER A 50 15.18 7.63 -12.58
CA SER A 50 15.08 6.28 -12.01
C SER A 50 16.11 5.32 -12.62
N GLN A 51 16.35 5.40 -13.94
CA GLN A 51 17.35 4.58 -14.62
C GLN A 51 18.79 4.94 -14.21
N ILE A 52 19.11 6.23 -14.06
CA ILE A 52 20.42 6.68 -13.61
C ILE A 52 20.72 6.13 -12.20
N ILE A 53 19.76 6.22 -11.28
CA ILE A 53 19.90 5.69 -9.93
C ILE A 53 20.06 4.16 -9.98
N TYR A 54 19.20 3.46 -10.72
CA TYR A 54 19.27 2.01 -10.85
C TYR A 54 20.62 1.53 -11.40
N GLN A 55 21.13 2.16 -12.46
CA GLN A 55 22.43 1.82 -13.04
C GLN A 55 23.60 2.19 -12.12
N GLY A 56 23.50 3.32 -11.40
CA GLY A 56 24.54 3.78 -10.48
C GLY A 56 24.74 2.89 -9.24
N TYR A 57 23.73 2.10 -8.89
CA TYR A 57 23.77 1.13 -7.77
C TYR A 57 23.86 -0.31 -8.27
N ASP A 58 24.57 -0.53 -9.38
CA ASP A 58 24.80 -1.85 -9.98
C ASP A 58 23.53 -2.69 -10.14
N GLN A 59 22.44 -2.01 -10.54
CA GLN A 59 21.16 -2.64 -10.84
C GLN A 59 20.50 -3.32 -9.63
N ASP A 60 20.69 -2.78 -8.41
CA ASP A 60 19.99 -3.27 -7.22
C ASP A 60 18.46 -3.41 -7.46
N PRO A 61 17.89 -4.62 -7.29
CA PRO A 61 16.46 -4.87 -7.48
C PRO A 61 15.51 -3.92 -6.74
N ARG A 62 15.91 -3.37 -5.58
CA ARG A 62 15.09 -2.42 -4.80
C ARG A 62 14.84 -1.12 -5.56
N LEU A 63 15.73 -0.76 -6.48
CA LEU A 63 15.70 0.51 -7.22
C LEU A 63 15.07 0.36 -8.61
N LYS A 64 14.82 -0.87 -9.05
CA LYS A 64 14.21 -1.16 -10.36
C LYS A 64 12.85 -0.47 -10.51
N THR A 65 12.54 0.00 -11.71
CA THR A 65 11.20 0.51 -12.07
C THR A 65 10.38 -0.55 -12.82
N SER A 66 9.16 -0.23 -13.25
CA SER A 66 8.29 -1.17 -13.96
C SER A 66 8.13 -0.83 -15.45
N PHE A 67 7.72 -1.82 -16.24
CA PHE A 67 7.51 -1.67 -17.68
C PHE A 67 6.52 -0.56 -18.08
N PRO A 68 5.40 -0.34 -17.35
CA PRO A 68 4.51 0.79 -17.65
C PRO A 68 5.21 2.15 -17.64
N HIS A 69 6.22 2.34 -16.81
CA HIS A 69 6.94 3.61 -16.74
C HIS A 69 7.71 3.89 -18.05
N LEU A 70 8.36 2.87 -18.63
CA LEU A 70 9.00 2.96 -19.94
C LEU A 70 7.96 3.12 -21.06
N SER A 71 6.87 2.36 -21.01
CA SER A 71 5.82 2.42 -22.04
C SER A 71 5.19 3.81 -22.16
N LEU A 72 4.97 4.50 -21.03
CA LEU A 72 4.48 5.88 -21.02
C LEU A 72 5.47 6.84 -21.69
N LEU A 73 6.77 6.68 -21.41
CA LEU A 73 7.82 7.48 -22.04
C LEU A 73 7.86 7.28 -23.57
N GLU A 74 7.94 6.03 -24.02
CA GLU A 74 8.06 5.69 -25.45
C GLU A 74 6.82 6.10 -26.24
N ALA A 75 5.63 6.06 -25.63
CA ALA A 75 4.40 6.52 -26.24
C ALA A 75 4.23 8.06 -26.23
N GLY A 76 5.19 8.82 -25.70
CA GLY A 76 5.07 10.27 -25.56
C GLY A 76 3.97 10.72 -24.59
N ARG A 77 3.55 9.83 -23.69
CA ARG A 77 2.54 10.09 -22.65
C ARG A 77 3.25 10.62 -21.39
N LEU A 78 3.71 11.87 -21.49
CA LEU A 78 4.60 12.51 -20.53
C LEU A 78 3.86 13.13 -19.33
N GLY A 79 2.57 12.86 -19.16
CA GLY A 79 1.75 13.45 -18.11
C GLY A 79 1.16 14.80 -18.49
N ARG A 80 0.99 15.68 -17.49
CA ARG A 80 0.21 16.92 -17.56
C ARG A 80 0.62 17.83 -18.72
N LYS A 81 1.92 17.96 -18.98
CA LYS A 81 2.46 18.83 -20.03
C LYS A 81 2.15 18.35 -21.46
N SER A 82 1.92 17.05 -21.63
CA SER A 82 1.57 16.44 -22.92
C SER A 82 0.07 16.18 -23.07
N GLY A 83 -0.73 16.50 -22.05
CA GLY A 83 -2.17 16.21 -22.03
C GLY A 83 -2.52 14.76 -21.70
N LEU A 84 -1.53 13.87 -21.55
CA LEU A 84 -1.76 12.44 -21.38
C LEU A 84 -0.59 11.76 -20.64
N GLY A 85 -0.88 11.00 -19.59
CA GLY A 85 0.05 10.17 -18.83
C GLY A 85 -0.67 8.96 -18.24
N SER A 86 -0.58 8.82 -16.92
CA SER A 86 -1.47 7.95 -16.13
C SER A 86 -2.93 8.43 -16.23
N TYR A 87 -3.12 9.74 -16.32
CA TYR A 87 -4.42 10.39 -16.54
C TYR A 87 -4.46 11.14 -17.87
N ARG A 88 -5.68 11.42 -18.33
CA ARG A 88 -5.96 12.37 -19.41
C ARG A 88 -6.09 13.77 -18.80
N TYR A 89 -5.53 14.79 -19.45
CA TYR A 89 -5.53 16.17 -18.97
C TYR A 89 -6.09 17.14 -20.00
N GLU A 90 -7.01 18.01 -19.57
CA GLU A 90 -7.52 19.15 -20.33
C GLU A 90 -7.38 20.42 -19.49
N GLY A 91 -6.83 21.50 -20.09
CA GLY A 91 -6.56 22.73 -19.34
C GLY A 91 -5.65 22.53 -18.12
N GLY A 92 -4.82 21.49 -18.15
CA GLY A 92 -3.96 21.10 -17.04
C GLY A 92 -4.70 20.50 -15.84
N LYS A 93 -5.93 20.01 -15.98
CA LYS A 93 -6.66 19.26 -14.94
C LYS A 93 -6.93 17.84 -15.42
N PRO A 94 -6.86 16.83 -14.53
CA PRO A 94 -7.21 15.47 -14.90
C PRO A 94 -8.71 15.40 -15.23
N VAL A 95 -9.07 14.62 -16.24
CA VAL A 95 -10.43 14.44 -16.75
C VAL A 95 -10.72 12.96 -16.97
N ASP A 96 -12.01 12.59 -16.94
CA ASP A 96 -12.50 11.21 -17.00
C ASP A 96 -11.85 10.26 -15.98
N VAL A 97 -11.53 10.78 -14.79
CA VAL A 97 -10.90 9.98 -13.74
C VAL A 97 -11.94 8.98 -13.20
N PRO A 98 -11.69 7.65 -13.31
CA PRO A 98 -12.58 6.66 -12.72
C PRO A 98 -12.65 6.83 -11.20
N SER A 99 -13.84 6.67 -10.62
CA SER A 99 -14.01 6.73 -9.17
C SER A 99 -13.11 5.68 -8.49
N PRO A 100 -12.41 6.04 -7.39
CA PRO A 100 -11.68 5.08 -6.58
C PRO A 100 -12.57 4.29 -5.61
N ASP A 101 -13.84 4.66 -5.51
CA ASP A 101 -14.77 4.15 -4.50
C ASP A 101 -15.47 2.88 -4.99
N HIS A 102 -15.54 1.88 -4.12
CA HIS A 102 -16.40 0.72 -4.27
C HIS A 102 -17.82 1.10 -3.84
N VAL A 103 -18.76 1.04 -4.78
CA VAL A 103 -20.16 1.39 -4.54
C VAL A 103 -21.02 0.14 -4.59
N THR A 104 -21.81 -0.08 -3.56
CA THR A 104 -22.74 -1.20 -3.45
C THR A 104 -24.07 -0.76 -2.84
N ALA A 105 -25.13 -1.51 -3.17
CA ALA A 105 -26.47 -1.37 -2.60
C ALA A 105 -26.83 -2.53 -1.66
N ALA A 106 -25.87 -3.38 -1.30
CA ALA A 106 -26.09 -4.50 -0.39
C ALA A 106 -26.47 -4.02 1.02
N ALA A 107 -27.15 -4.90 1.77
CA ALA A 107 -27.38 -4.67 3.19
C ALA A 107 -26.05 -4.78 3.95
N PRO A 108 -25.78 -3.90 4.94
CA PRO A 108 -24.55 -3.95 5.71
C PRO A 108 -24.48 -5.22 6.56
N ALA A 109 -23.31 -5.87 6.56
CA ALA A 109 -23.01 -6.95 7.49
C ALA A 109 -23.15 -6.44 8.94
N LYS A 110 -23.84 -7.23 9.78
CA LYS A 110 -24.08 -6.91 11.20
C LYS A 110 -23.19 -7.72 12.13
N SER A 111 -22.96 -8.98 11.77
CA SER A 111 -22.11 -9.92 12.48
C SER A 111 -20.96 -10.32 11.56
N VAL A 112 -19.77 -10.48 12.16
CA VAL A 112 -18.57 -10.97 11.48
C VAL A 112 -17.77 -11.84 12.46
N MET A 113 -16.86 -12.65 11.93
CA MET A 113 -15.84 -13.33 12.73
C MET A 113 -14.46 -12.80 12.35
N LEU A 114 -13.60 -12.59 13.34
CA LEU A 114 -12.19 -12.28 13.08
C LEU A 114 -11.44 -13.59 12.83
N VAL A 115 -10.67 -13.66 11.75
CA VAL A 115 -9.89 -14.87 11.42
C VAL A 115 -8.82 -15.12 12.47
N GLU A 116 -8.24 -14.06 13.02
CA GLU A 116 -7.27 -14.09 14.10
C GLU A 116 -7.56 -12.99 15.12
N PRO A 117 -7.21 -13.18 16.40
CA PRO A 117 -7.29 -12.12 17.40
C PRO A 117 -6.24 -11.05 17.11
N ASP A 118 -6.70 -9.80 16.93
CA ASP A 118 -5.84 -8.64 16.73
C ASP A 118 -6.50 -7.39 17.32
N GLU A 119 -5.77 -6.67 18.18
CA GLU A 119 -6.32 -5.51 18.91
C GLU A 119 -6.77 -4.37 17.98
N LYS A 120 -6.07 -4.15 16.86
CA LYS A 120 -6.45 -3.12 15.88
C LYS A 120 -7.73 -3.53 15.16
N LEU A 121 -7.86 -4.81 14.84
CA LEU A 121 -9.04 -5.35 14.16
C LEU A 121 -10.28 -5.39 15.07
N GLU A 122 -10.12 -5.74 16.34
CA GLU A 122 -11.17 -5.66 17.36
C GLU A 122 -11.65 -4.22 17.56
N ALA A 123 -10.71 -3.27 17.69
CA ALA A 123 -11.03 -1.85 17.81
C ALA A 123 -11.76 -1.32 16.55
N PHE A 124 -11.33 -1.74 15.37
CA PHE A 124 -11.98 -1.40 14.11
C PHE A 124 -13.39 -1.99 14.04
N ALA A 125 -13.59 -3.26 14.39
CA ALA A 125 -14.91 -3.89 14.41
C ALA A 125 -15.87 -3.19 15.38
N ALA A 126 -15.39 -2.79 16.56
CA ALA A 126 -16.15 -2.00 17.52
C ALA A 126 -16.53 -0.62 16.95
N GLN A 127 -15.63 0.03 16.21
CA GLN A 127 -15.91 1.31 15.52
C GLN A 127 -16.97 1.15 14.43
N ILE A 128 -16.98 0.04 13.69
CA ILE A 128 -18.02 -0.23 12.69
C ILE A 128 -19.36 -0.59 13.36
N GLY A 129 -19.32 -1.14 14.58
CA GLY A 129 -20.49 -1.62 15.30
C GLY A 129 -20.86 -3.05 14.92
N TRP A 130 -19.89 -3.86 14.49
CA TRP A 130 -20.10 -5.28 14.23
C TRP A 130 -20.26 -6.07 15.53
N THR A 131 -21.13 -7.07 15.48
CA THR A 131 -21.20 -8.12 16.50
C THR A 131 -20.18 -9.20 16.16
N LEU A 132 -19.18 -9.39 17.01
CA LEU A 132 -18.16 -10.42 16.82
C LEU A 132 -18.70 -11.79 17.26
N LEU A 133 -18.60 -12.78 16.40
CA LEU A 133 -18.90 -14.18 16.75
C LEU A 133 -17.64 -14.85 17.30
N GLU A 134 -17.81 -15.66 18.35
CA GLU A 134 -16.72 -16.45 18.95
C GLU A 134 -16.40 -17.73 18.14
N GLU A 135 -17.39 -18.25 17.40
CA GLU A 135 -17.29 -19.45 16.57
C GLU A 135 -17.80 -19.16 15.15
N ASP A 136 -17.22 -19.84 14.16
CA ASP A 136 -17.65 -19.73 12.76
C ASP A 136 -19.02 -20.39 12.57
N ASP A 137 -20.02 -19.58 12.21
CA ASP A 137 -21.38 -20.04 11.90
C ASP A 137 -21.51 -20.61 10.47
N GLY A 138 -20.45 -20.49 9.66
CA GLY A 138 -20.43 -20.91 8.25
C GLY A 138 -21.15 -19.94 7.30
N GLU A 139 -21.65 -18.81 7.79
CA GLU A 139 -22.48 -17.88 7.02
C GLU A 139 -21.93 -16.44 7.04
N CYS A 140 -21.46 -15.96 8.20
CA CYS A 140 -21.03 -14.57 8.34
C CYS A 140 -19.70 -14.30 7.59
N PRO A 141 -19.43 -13.03 7.23
CA PRO A 141 -18.13 -12.62 6.70
C PRO A 141 -17.00 -12.90 7.69
N LEU A 142 -15.88 -13.38 7.15
CA LEU A 142 -14.63 -13.52 7.89
C LEU A 142 -13.76 -12.28 7.62
N ILE A 143 -13.25 -11.64 8.66
CA ILE A 143 -12.43 -10.43 8.52
C ILE A 143 -10.98 -10.74 8.90
N GLY A 144 -10.06 -10.39 8.01
CA GLY A 144 -8.62 -10.56 8.20
C GLY A 144 -7.85 -9.25 8.10
N PHE A 145 -6.66 -9.21 8.68
CA PHE A 145 -5.71 -8.11 8.55
C PHE A 145 -4.30 -8.66 8.29
N PRO A 146 -4.01 -9.19 7.08
CA PRO A 146 -2.68 -9.70 6.77
C PRO A 146 -1.64 -8.57 6.69
N LEU A 147 -0.43 -8.88 7.17
CA LEU A 147 0.75 -8.03 7.07
C LEU A 147 1.67 -8.54 5.96
N GLY A 148 1.79 -7.80 4.85
CA GLY A 148 2.67 -8.13 3.73
C GLY A 148 2.23 -9.29 2.83
N GLU A 149 1.24 -10.09 3.25
CA GLU A 149 0.67 -11.18 2.47
C GLU A 149 -0.52 -10.71 1.61
N ASP A 150 -0.97 -11.60 0.73
CA ASP A 150 -2.23 -11.47 0.00
C ASP A 150 -3.36 -12.26 0.71
N ALA A 151 -4.62 -12.01 0.34
CA ALA A 151 -5.77 -12.66 0.96
C ALA A 151 -5.80 -14.16 0.68
N THR A 152 -5.25 -14.60 -0.46
CA THR A 152 -5.13 -16.03 -0.79
C THR A 152 -4.21 -16.75 0.18
N ALA A 153 -2.97 -16.28 0.35
CA ALA A 153 -2.00 -16.85 1.27
C ALA A 153 -2.57 -16.86 2.70
N PHE A 154 -3.14 -15.72 3.12
CA PHE A 154 -3.77 -15.57 4.43
C PHE A 154 -4.88 -16.60 4.67
N ALA A 155 -5.81 -16.77 3.71
CA ALA A 155 -6.87 -17.77 3.81
C ALA A 155 -6.32 -19.20 3.96
N ILE A 156 -5.28 -19.54 3.20
CA ILE A 156 -4.75 -20.90 3.16
C ILE A 156 -4.08 -21.30 4.48
N TRP A 157 -3.26 -20.43 5.07
CA TRP A 157 -2.54 -20.80 6.28
C TRP A 157 -3.40 -20.69 7.54
N THR A 158 -4.38 -19.77 7.56
CA THR A 158 -5.36 -19.65 8.66
C THR A 158 -6.47 -20.71 8.57
N GLY A 159 -6.71 -21.27 7.38
CA GLY A 159 -7.83 -22.17 7.11
C GLY A 159 -9.18 -21.46 6.93
N ALA A 160 -9.17 -20.12 6.81
CA ALA A 160 -10.38 -19.34 6.55
C ALA A 160 -10.98 -19.68 5.17
N ASP A 161 -12.31 -19.66 5.08
CA ASP A 161 -13.00 -19.84 3.81
C ASP A 161 -12.78 -18.61 2.89
N PRO A 162 -12.05 -18.76 1.77
CA PRO A 162 -11.75 -17.62 0.88
C PRO A 162 -13.01 -17.04 0.22
N ALA A 163 -14.12 -17.79 0.18
CA ALA A 163 -15.39 -17.28 -0.31
C ALA A 163 -15.98 -16.19 0.62
N ARG A 164 -15.72 -16.28 1.92
CA ARG A 164 -16.26 -15.37 2.95
C ARG A 164 -15.23 -14.39 3.52
N LEU A 165 -13.96 -14.56 3.16
CA LEU A 165 -12.87 -13.72 3.66
C LEU A 165 -12.82 -12.34 2.98
N VAL A 166 -12.82 -11.30 3.80
CA VAL A 166 -12.53 -9.92 3.39
C VAL A 166 -11.41 -9.36 4.27
N CYS A 167 -10.28 -9.02 3.65
CA CYS A 167 -9.14 -8.44 4.33
C CYS A 167 -9.22 -6.91 4.33
N VAL A 168 -8.81 -6.29 5.45
CA VAL A 168 -8.82 -4.82 5.65
C VAL A 168 -7.39 -4.34 5.94
N ASP A 169 -6.96 -3.23 5.34
CA ASP A 169 -5.67 -2.62 5.68
C ASP A 169 -5.79 -1.67 6.89
N LEU A 170 -5.28 -2.10 8.04
CA LEU A 170 -5.25 -1.32 9.29
C LEU A 170 -3.84 -0.78 9.62
N THR A 171 -2.89 -0.83 8.69
CA THR A 171 -1.56 -0.20 8.89
C THR A 171 -1.60 1.34 8.73
N VAL A 172 -2.72 1.88 8.24
CA VAL A 172 -2.95 3.28 7.90
C VAL A 172 -4.19 3.82 8.60
N GLU A 173 -4.39 5.13 8.54
CA GLU A 173 -5.61 5.73 9.08
C GLU A 173 -6.84 5.29 8.26
N THR A 174 -7.93 4.95 8.96
CA THR A 174 -9.15 4.41 8.36
C THR A 174 -10.33 5.37 8.40
N HIS A 175 -10.14 6.62 8.88
CA HIS A 175 -11.25 7.57 9.04
C HIS A 175 -11.71 8.20 7.71
N SER A 176 -10.78 8.46 6.78
CA SER A 176 -11.09 9.05 5.46
C SER A 176 -11.40 8.02 4.39
N ARG A 177 -10.81 6.82 4.48
CA ARG A 177 -10.97 5.75 3.48
C ARG A 177 -10.52 4.42 4.07
N VAL A 178 -11.16 3.32 3.64
CA VAL A 178 -10.75 1.96 4.00
C VAL A 178 -10.44 1.17 2.75
N THR A 179 -9.33 0.43 2.75
CA THR A 179 -8.96 -0.46 1.66
C THR A 179 -9.36 -1.89 2.00
N LEU A 180 -10.11 -2.53 1.10
CA LEU A 180 -10.50 -3.94 1.18
C LEU A 180 -9.78 -4.75 0.10
N MET A 181 -9.47 -6.00 0.43
CA MET A 181 -8.87 -6.98 -0.47
C MET A 181 -9.52 -8.34 -0.23
N ALA A 182 -9.76 -9.11 -1.29
CA ALA A 182 -10.33 -10.44 -1.19
C ALA A 182 -9.66 -11.39 -2.19
N ALA A 183 -9.64 -12.67 -1.85
CA ALA A 183 -9.04 -13.72 -2.67
C ALA A 183 -9.83 -13.95 -3.98
N PRO A 184 -9.20 -14.51 -5.03
CA PRO A 184 -9.92 -14.94 -6.22
C PRO A 184 -11.05 -15.92 -5.88
N GLY A 185 -12.26 -15.64 -6.37
CA GLY A 185 -13.44 -16.47 -6.10
C GLY A 185 -14.19 -16.11 -4.82
N ALA A 186 -13.77 -15.08 -4.10
CA ALA A 186 -14.54 -14.51 -3.00
C ALA A 186 -15.97 -14.15 -3.43
N ASP A 187 -16.94 -14.38 -2.53
CA ASP A 187 -18.34 -14.05 -2.79
C ASP A 187 -18.51 -12.53 -2.78
N VAL A 188 -18.91 -12.00 -3.94
CA VAL A 188 -19.16 -10.57 -4.13
C VAL A 188 -20.23 -10.05 -3.17
N ALA A 189 -21.23 -10.86 -2.81
CA ALA A 189 -22.25 -10.47 -1.85
C ALA A 189 -21.66 -10.25 -0.45
N VAL A 190 -20.67 -11.06 -0.05
CA VAL A 190 -19.96 -10.91 1.23
C VAL A 190 -19.10 -9.65 1.22
N ILE A 191 -18.31 -9.43 0.16
CA ILE A 191 -17.49 -8.23 0.00
C ILE A 191 -18.38 -6.98 0.07
N ASP A 192 -19.49 -6.98 -0.65
CA ASP A 192 -20.43 -5.88 -0.69
C ASP A 192 -21.09 -5.62 0.66
N ALA A 193 -21.48 -6.66 1.41
CA ALA A 193 -22.05 -6.49 2.75
C ALA A 193 -21.04 -5.88 3.74
N VAL A 194 -19.77 -6.29 3.67
CA VAL A 194 -18.68 -5.72 4.49
C VAL A 194 -18.43 -4.26 4.08
N ALA A 195 -18.31 -3.98 2.78
CA ALA A 195 -18.12 -2.62 2.28
C ALA A 195 -19.28 -1.69 2.66
N ALA A 196 -20.52 -2.16 2.58
CA ALA A 196 -21.72 -1.42 2.98
C ALA A 196 -21.73 -1.08 4.48
N ALA A 197 -21.21 -1.96 5.33
CA ALA A 197 -21.11 -1.69 6.78
C ALA A 197 -20.05 -0.62 7.10
N ILE A 198 -18.95 -0.57 6.33
CA ILE A 198 -17.86 0.38 6.56
C ILE A 198 -18.16 1.76 5.97
N THR A 199 -18.82 1.80 4.80
CA THR A 199 -18.97 3.01 3.99
C THR A 199 -19.82 4.07 4.68
N THR A 200 -19.29 5.30 4.73
CA THR A 200 -20.06 6.50 5.08
C THR A 200 -19.73 7.61 4.09
N PRO A 201 -20.50 8.73 4.04
CA PRO A 201 -20.17 9.86 3.18
C PRO A 201 -18.76 10.45 3.43
N ALA A 202 -18.19 10.26 4.62
CA ALA A 202 -16.85 10.72 4.99
C ALA A 202 -15.78 9.61 4.92
N ARG A 203 -16.19 8.35 4.74
CA ARG A 203 -15.32 7.16 4.73
C ARG A 203 -15.72 6.23 3.58
N PRO A 204 -15.37 6.54 2.33
CA PRO A 204 -15.48 5.60 1.21
C PRO A 204 -14.62 4.35 1.42
N VAL A 205 -15.01 3.28 0.73
CA VAL A 205 -14.24 2.04 0.64
C VAL A 205 -13.57 1.95 -0.72
N THR A 206 -12.34 1.47 -0.79
CA THR A 206 -11.68 1.07 -2.03
C THR A 206 -11.44 -0.43 -2.01
N LEU A 207 -12.08 -1.15 -2.94
CA LEU A 207 -11.81 -2.56 -3.17
C LEU A 207 -10.66 -2.71 -4.19
N ILE A 208 -9.56 -3.32 -3.77
CA ILE A 208 -8.44 -3.70 -4.62
C ILE A 208 -8.51 -5.19 -4.95
N LYS A 209 -7.76 -5.62 -5.96
CA LYS A 209 -7.55 -7.06 -6.20
C LYS A 209 -6.57 -7.63 -5.20
N ASP A 210 -6.57 -8.95 -5.13
CA ASP A 210 -5.64 -9.71 -4.30
C ASP A 210 -4.18 -9.34 -4.62
N SER A 211 -3.44 -8.90 -3.59
CA SER A 211 -2.11 -8.32 -3.72
C SER A 211 -1.31 -8.48 -2.44
N PRO A 212 -0.06 -8.98 -2.53
CA PRO A 212 0.84 -9.00 -1.40
C PRO A 212 1.03 -7.58 -0.85
N GLY A 213 0.72 -7.38 0.43
CA GLY A 213 0.92 -6.12 1.15
C GLY A 213 0.03 -4.95 0.70
N PHE A 214 -1.18 -5.23 0.21
CA PHE A 214 -2.13 -4.19 -0.22
C PHE A 214 -1.47 -3.14 -1.15
N VAL A 215 -1.99 -1.90 -1.15
CA VAL A 215 -1.35 -0.75 -1.78
C VAL A 215 -0.46 -0.01 -0.77
N ALA A 216 -1.00 0.32 0.41
CA ALA A 216 -0.31 1.20 1.34
C ALA A 216 0.88 0.50 2.03
N GLN A 217 0.72 -0.74 2.50
CA GLN A 217 1.83 -1.46 3.14
C GLN A 217 3.01 -1.62 2.17
N ARG A 218 2.74 -2.01 0.92
CA ARG A 218 3.78 -2.20 -0.10
C ARG A 218 4.52 -0.91 -0.45
N ILE A 219 3.81 0.20 -0.63
CA ILE A 219 4.44 1.50 -0.93
C ILE A 219 5.21 2.02 0.29
N ARG A 220 4.58 2.05 1.48
CA ARG A 220 5.19 2.60 2.71
C ARG A 220 6.34 1.73 3.20
N GLY A 221 6.19 0.41 3.20
CA GLY A 221 7.23 -0.55 3.52
C GLY A 221 8.45 -0.39 2.62
N MET A 222 8.26 -0.24 1.30
CA MET A 222 9.39 0.03 0.40
C MET A 222 10.04 1.41 0.60
N ILE A 223 9.28 2.44 0.99
CA ILE A 223 9.85 3.75 1.36
C ILE A 223 10.71 3.62 2.62
N ALA A 224 10.17 3.01 3.66
CA ALA A 224 10.85 2.77 4.93
C ALA A 224 12.12 1.92 4.74
N ASN A 225 12.00 0.80 4.02
CA ASN A 225 13.08 -0.13 3.78
C ASN A 225 14.24 0.51 2.99
N LEU A 226 13.95 1.36 1.99
CA LEU A 226 14.99 2.11 1.28
C LEU A 226 15.63 3.19 2.15
N GLY A 227 14.88 3.87 3.03
CA GLY A 227 15.47 4.80 3.99
C GLY A 227 16.43 4.10 4.96
N CYS A 228 16.03 2.93 5.45
CA CYS A 228 16.90 2.08 6.28
C CYS A 228 18.15 1.62 5.52
N GLU A 229 18.05 1.31 4.22
CA GLU A 229 19.22 1.00 3.39
C GLU A 229 20.16 2.21 3.23
N MET A 230 19.60 3.42 3.06
CA MET A 230 20.40 4.66 3.01
C MET A 230 21.19 4.88 4.31
N ALA A 231 20.58 4.59 5.47
CA ALA A 231 21.27 4.63 6.76
C ALA A 231 22.35 3.53 6.84
N GLN A 232 22.03 2.29 6.42
CA GLN A 232 22.95 1.15 6.46
C GLN A 232 24.26 1.39 5.70
N ILE A 233 24.18 2.04 4.53
CA ILE A 233 25.36 2.30 3.68
C ILE A 233 26.00 3.66 3.96
N GLY A 234 25.51 4.40 4.94
CA GLY A 234 26.09 5.67 5.38
C GLY A 234 25.90 6.83 4.41
N VAL A 235 24.76 6.89 3.69
CA VAL A 235 24.44 8.05 2.84
C VAL A 235 24.31 9.32 3.68
N ALA A 236 23.61 9.22 4.81
CA ALA A 236 23.42 10.28 5.80
C ALA A 236 22.92 9.65 7.11
N THR A 237 22.83 10.44 8.18
CA THR A 237 22.21 9.98 9.44
C THR A 237 20.69 9.78 9.28
N PRO A 238 20.06 8.93 10.12
CA PRO A 238 18.61 8.77 10.17
C PRO A 238 17.81 10.08 10.09
N ALA A 239 18.15 11.05 10.95
CA ALA A 239 17.47 12.34 11.02
C ALA A 239 17.66 13.19 9.75
N GLU A 240 18.84 13.14 9.12
CA GLU A 240 19.10 13.87 7.87
C GLU A 240 18.34 13.27 6.69
N ILE A 241 18.23 11.93 6.63
CA ILE A 241 17.42 11.23 5.61
C ILE A 241 15.96 11.66 5.73
N ASP A 242 15.42 11.64 6.94
CA ASP A 242 14.03 12.04 7.19
C ASP A 242 13.78 13.51 6.86
N LEU A 243 14.69 14.39 7.26
CA LEU A 243 14.62 15.82 6.94
C LEU A 243 14.66 16.07 5.43
N ALA A 244 15.55 15.39 4.70
CA ALA A 244 15.68 15.54 3.26
C ALA A 244 14.38 15.14 2.53
N MET A 245 13.73 14.05 2.95
CA MET A 245 12.50 13.58 2.31
C MET A 245 11.31 14.50 2.62
N LYS A 246 11.22 15.04 3.84
CA LYS A 246 10.18 16.01 4.21
C LYS A 246 10.34 17.34 3.49
N LEU A 247 11.54 17.91 3.44
CA LEU A 247 11.76 19.22 2.81
C LEU A 247 11.87 19.15 1.29
N GLY A 248 12.52 18.11 0.76
CA GLY A 248 12.79 17.98 -0.67
C GLY A 248 11.61 17.44 -1.47
N LEU A 249 10.87 16.47 -0.92
CA LEU A 249 9.76 15.80 -1.61
C LEU A 249 8.40 16.01 -0.95
N ASN A 250 8.33 16.82 0.12
CA ASN A 250 7.11 17.11 0.86
C ASN A 250 6.39 15.83 1.34
N TYR A 251 7.17 14.84 1.79
CA TYR A 251 6.60 13.66 2.43
C TYR A 251 5.97 14.04 3.78
N PRO A 252 4.84 13.41 4.17
CA PRO A 252 4.21 13.66 5.46
C PRO A 252 5.09 13.23 6.64
N SER A 253 5.95 12.24 6.43
CA SER A 253 6.93 11.74 7.40
C SER A 253 8.17 11.24 6.67
N GLY A 254 9.33 11.35 7.31
CA GLY A 254 10.55 10.75 6.77
C GLY A 254 10.45 9.22 6.70
N PRO A 255 11.23 8.54 5.84
CA PRO A 255 11.16 7.09 5.70
C PRO A 255 11.46 6.31 6.99
N LEU A 256 12.33 6.79 7.88
CA LEU A 256 12.64 6.09 9.13
C LEU A 256 11.56 6.37 10.19
N GLU A 257 11.13 7.63 10.31
CA GLU A 257 9.89 8.00 11.03
C GLU A 257 8.69 7.14 10.58
N LEU A 258 8.55 6.88 9.27
CA LEU A 258 7.48 6.06 8.72
C LEU A 258 7.56 4.60 9.19
N ALA A 259 8.78 4.04 9.28
CA ALA A 259 9.00 2.70 9.81
C ALA A 259 8.56 2.61 11.29
N GLU A 260 8.90 3.61 12.10
CA GLU A 260 8.49 3.66 13.50
C GLU A 260 6.97 3.82 13.65
N GLN A 261 6.34 4.67 12.84
CA GLN A 261 4.89 4.85 12.82
C GLN A 261 4.14 3.56 12.46
N MET A 262 4.71 2.74 11.57
CA MET A 262 4.16 1.43 11.22
C MET A 262 4.40 0.39 12.32
N GLY A 263 5.40 0.61 13.19
CA GLY A 263 5.98 -0.42 14.03
C GLY A 263 7.09 -1.15 13.28
N LEU A 264 8.28 -1.30 13.90
CA LEU A 264 9.42 -1.93 13.24
C LEU A 264 9.21 -3.43 13.01
N ASP A 265 8.53 -4.11 13.94
CA ASP A 265 8.18 -5.52 13.81
C ASP A 265 7.19 -5.72 12.67
N ASP A 266 6.07 -4.97 12.66
CA ASP A 266 5.10 -4.98 11.56
C ASP A 266 5.77 -4.66 10.21
N THR A 267 6.65 -3.65 10.18
CA THR A 267 7.39 -3.29 8.95
C THR A 267 8.30 -4.42 8.50
N LEU A 268 9.03 -5.07 9.40
CA LEU A 268 9.86 -6.23 9.06
C LEU A 268 9.00 -7.38 8.53
N THR A 269 7.92 -7.73 9.23
CA THR A 269 6.96 -8.77 8.82
C THR A 269 6.39 -8.48 7.43
N ILE A 270 5.96 -7.25 7.17
CA ILE A 270 5.47 -6.82 5.85
C ILE A 270 6.50 -7.09 4.77
N MET A 271 7.76 -6.69 4.99
CA MET A 271 8.82 -6.85 3.99
C MET A 271 9.22 -8.32 3.78
N GLU A 272 9.26 -9.12 4.85
CA GLU A 272 9.54 -10.56 4.78
C GLU A 272 8.45 -11.31 4.02
N ASN A 273 7.19 -11.04 4.34
CA ASN A 273 6.05 -11.67 3.68
C ASN A 273 5.93 -11.25 2.22
N LEU A 274 6.16 -9.97 1.90
CA LEU A 274 6.25 -9.50 0.51
C LEU A 274 7.33 -10.25 -0.26
N GLN A 275 8.54 -10.41 0.31
CA GLN A 275 9.62 -11.16 -0.33
C GLN A 275 9.27 -12.63 -0.49
N GLN A 276 8.69 -13.26 0.53
CA GLN A 276 8.31 -14.67 0.51
C GLN A 276 7.25 -14.97 -0.55
N VAL A 277 6.18 -14.17 -0.61
CA VAL A 277 5.06 -14.39 -1.54
C VAL A 277 5.49 -14.09 -2.98
N THR A 278 6.26 -13.03 -3.21
CA THR A 278 6.65 -12.64 -4.57
C THR A 278 7.91 -13.33 -5.09
N GLY A 279 8.78 -13.82 -4.19
CA GLY A 279 10.12 -14.31 -4.52
C GLY A 279 11.07 -13.22 -5.05
N ASP A 280 10.70 -11.94 -4.97
CA ASP A 280 11.46 -10.84 -5.56
C ASP A 280 12.38 -10.17 -4.53
N ASP A 281 13.68 -10.20 -4.79
CA ASP A 281 14.71 -9.55 -3.98
C ASP A 281 14.55 -8.03 -3.85
N ARG A 282 13.68 -7.41 -4.66
CA ARG A 282 13.21 -6.04 -4.45
C ARG A 282 12.69 -5.81 -3.03
N TYR A 283 11.97 -6.78 -2.47
CA TYR A 283 11.32 -6.66 -1.17
C TYR A 283 12.20 -7.12 -0.01
N ARG A 284 13.44 -7.55 -0.28
CA ARG A 284 14.34 -8.04 0.77
C ARG A 284 14.53 -6.97 1.87
N PRO A 285 14.27 -7.28 3.15
CA PRO A 285 14.48 -6.34 4.24
C PRO A 285 15.93 -5.88 4.30
N SER A 286 16.16 -4.59 4.54
CA SER A 286 17.48 -4.03 4.84
C SER A 286 17.98 -4.62 6.16
N GLN A 287 19.30 -4.75 6.28
CA GLN A 287 19.90 -5.24 7.52
C GLN A 287 19.73 -4.26 8.68
N TRP A 288 19.62 -2.95 8.37
CA TRP A 288 19.29 -1.92 9.34
C TRP A 288 17.92 -2.19 9.96
N LEU A 289 16.86 -2.24 9.16
CA LEU A 289 15.50 -2.54 9.64
C LEU A 289 15.47 -3.86 10.44
N ARG A 290 16.01 -4.92 9.84
CA ARG A 290 16.00 -6.26 10.44
C ARG A 290 16.63 -6.29 11.83
N ARG A 291 17.82 -5.69 11.99
CA ARG A 291 18.53 -5.71 13.28
C ARG A 291 17.81 -4.90 14.35
N ARG A 292 17.27 -3.73 14.01
CA ARG A 292 16.58 -2.87 14.99
C ARG A 292 15.27 -3.50 15.44
N ALA A 293 14.47 -4.04 14.51
CA ALA A 293 13.27 -4.80 14.85
C ALA A 293 13.58 -6.00 15.75
N LEU A 294 14.48 -6.90 15.32
CA LEU A 294 14.80 -8.12 16.08
C LEU A 294 15.41 -7.88 17.47
N LEU A 295 16.05 -6.73 17.68
CA LEU A 295 16.65 -6.35 18.96
C LEU A 295 15.74 -5.44 19.80
N GLY A 296 14.55 -5.05 19.30
CA GLY A 296 13.67 -4.10 19.97
C GLY A 296 14.30 -2.71 20.18
N LEU A 297 15.10 -2.25 19.21
CA LEU A 297 15.82 -0.98 19.25
C LEU A 297 15.08 0.13 18.49
N PRO A 298 15.18 1.40 18.91
CA PRO A 298 14.77 2.55 18.10
C PRO A 298 15.41 2.54 16.70
N ILE A 299 14.71 3.05 15.68
CA ILE A 299 15.19 2.94 14.29
C ILE A 299 16.47 3.74 14.03
N ASP A 300 16.72 4.75 14.84
CA ASP A 300 17.87 5.65 14.74
C ASP A 300 19.10 5.15 15.51
N THR A 301 19.00 4.01 16.20
CA THR A 301 20.12 3.40 16.92
C THR A 301 21.27 3.13 15.96
N ALA A 302 22.45 3.68 16.24
CA ALA A 302 23.66 3.48 15.44
C ALA A 302 24.19 2.03 15.54
N ASP A 303 24.92 1.59 14.51
CA ASP A 303 25.70 0.34 14.55
C ASP A 303 26.92 0.46 15.50
#